data_AF-A0AAU0XPF7-F1
#
_entry.id   AF-A0AAU0XPF7-F1
#
_cell.length_a   1.000
_cell.length_b   1.000
_cell.length_c   1.000
_cell.angle_alpha   90.00
_cell.angle_beta   90.00
_cell.angle_gamma   90.00
#
_symmetry.space_group_name_H-M   'P 1'
#
loop_
_entity.id
_entity.type
_entity.pdbx_description
1 polymer ?
#
loop_
_entity_poly.entity_id
_entity_poly.type
_entity_poly.pdbx_seq_one_letter_code
_entity_poly.pdbx_strand_id
1 'polypeptide(L)'
;MTDHPSRTVLERLRAIDWSDDSKAFEHANSRALLMREYLRRAALWARAYGAERSWPFFDIAEYVDAAVQTPPEVATTLAEVLSGLGPASLRTTCRGAVRWAVLRDAQIEWPGDLPDPYEPLLLMYERGGGYFLEEYIDLSGVMIRLGNVESNLSATPFLTLAPTTLDALDAEGEITYFAKIDEGHPRNSPRGIVRRRLDDDRTYDEAFTSNLRWEPTEYLRLYDLGHNDTDHVEIPETEAAAFIESVTKKLTGPR
;
A
#
# COMPACT_ATOMS: atom_id res chain seq x y z
N MET A 1 -27.28 -4.48 -17.50
CA MET A 1 -26.87 -5.01 -16.18
C MET A 1 -25.92 -4.00 -15.59
N THR A 2 -26.39 -3.16 -14.68
CA THR A 2 -25.52 -2.26 -13.92
C THR A 2 -24.58 -3.12 -13.09
N ASP A 3 -23.27 -2.96 -13.29
CA ASP A 3 -22.26 -3.67 -12.51
C ASP A 3 -22.30 -3.12 -11.09
N HIS A 4 -22.76 -3.94 -10.14
CA HIS A 4 -22.90 -3.53 -8.74
C HIS A 4 -21.49 -3.38 -8.15
N PRO A 5 -21.14 -2.32 -7.40
CA PRO A 5 -19.78 -2.10 -6.90
C PRO A 5 -19.19 -3.30 -6.14
N SER A 6 -20.02 -4.03 -5.40
CA SER A 6 -19.62 -5.28 -4.72
C SER A 6 -19.24 -6.42 -5.66
N ARG A 7 -19.83 -6.49 -6.86
CA ARG A 7 -19.42 -7.43 -7.91
C ARG A 7 -18.05 -7.06 -8.48
N THR A 8 -17.77 -5.77 -8.67
CA THR A 8 -16.43 -5.32 -9.09
C THR A 8 -15.36 -5.74 -8.08
N VAL A 9 -15.59 -5.57 -6.77
CA VAL A 9 -14.65 -6.02 -5.73
C VAL A 9 -14.53 -7.56 -5.71
N LEU A 10 -15.64 -8.29 -5.89
CA LEU A 10 -15.59 -9.75 -5.98
C LEU A 10 -14.74 -10.22 -7.16
N GLU A 11 -14.88 -9.61 -8.35
CA GLU A 11 -14.08 -9.98 -9.52
C GLU A 11 -12.59 -9.66 -9.32
N ARG A 12 -12.25 -8.57 -8.62
CA ARG A 12 -10.86 -8.32 -8.19
C ARG A 12 -10.34 -9.47 -7.34
N LEU A 13 -11.05 -9.85 -6.28
CA LEU A 13 -10.65 -10.96 -5.39
C LEU A 13 -10.52 -12.30 -6.11
N ARG A 14 -11.37 -12.54 -7.12
CA ARG A 14 -11.33 -13.75 -7.93
C ARG A 14 -10.14 -13.81 -8.87
N ALA A 15 -9.66 -12.65 -9.34
CA ALA A 15 -8.52 -12.54 -10.26
C ALA A 15 -7.16 -12.74 -9.56
N ILE A 16 -7.13 -12.78 -8.23
CA ILE A 16 -5.91 -12.93 -7.45
C ILE A 16 -5.43 -14.38 -7.51
N ASP A 17 -4.18 -14.57 -7.90
CA ASP A 17 -3.47 -15.81 -7.63
C ASP A 17 -2.98 -15.79 -6.19
N TRP A 18 -3.71 -16.48 -5.31
CA TRP A 18 -3.43 -16.54 -3.88
C TRP A 18 -2.21 -17.40 -3.52
N SER A 19 -1.58 -18.06 -4.51
CA SER A 19 -0.42 -18.94 -4.34
C SER A 19 0.86 -18.43 -4.99
N ASP A 20 0.84 -17.22 -5.55
CA ASP A 20 1.98 -16.64 -6.26
C ASP A 20 2.98 -15.97 -5.30
N ASP A 21 3.73 -16.80 -4.56
CA ASP A 21 4.75 -16.36 -3.61
C ASP A 21 5.89 -15.58 -4.29
N SER A 22 6.21 -15.89 -5.55
CA SER A 22 7.22 -15.16 -6.33
C SER A 22 6.78 -13.72 -6.54
N LYS A 23 5.53 -13.50 -6.96
CA LYS A 23 4.97 -12.16 -7.11
C LYS A 23 4.86 -11.43 -5.77
N ALA A 24 4.63 -12.14 -4.66
CA ALA A 24 4.63 -11.54 -3.34
C ALA A 24 6.02 -11.01 -2.96
N PHE A 25 7.07 -11.79 -3.24
CA PHE A 25 8.45 -11.43 -2.99
C PHE A 25 8.90 -10.24 -3.85
N GLU A 26 8.56 -10.26 -5.15
CA GLU A 26 8.85 -9.17 -6.08
C GLU A 26 8.22 -7.83 -5.65
N HIS A 27 7.09 -7.87 -4.94
CA HIS A 27 6.36 -6.68 -4.50
C HIS A 27 6.47 -6.42 -2.98
N ALA A 28 7.49 -6.96 -2.31
CA ALA A 28 7.57 -6.93 -0.85
C ALA A 28 7.45 -5.50 -0.26
N ASN A 29 8.14 -4.50 -0.82
CA ASN A 29 8.17 -3.14 -0.28
C ASN A 29 6.80 -2.47 -0.37
N SER A 30 6.18 -2.50 -1.56
CA SER A 30 4.85 -1.94 -1.75
C SER A 30 3.78 -2.68 -0.92
N ARG A 31 3.86 -4.01 -0.79
CA ARG A 31 2.97 -4.80 0.08
C ARG A 31 3.07 -4.36 1.54
N ALA A 32 4.29 -4.12 2.05
CA ALA A 32 4.49 -3.60 3.41
C ALA A 32 3.87 -2.22 3.62
N LEU A 33 4.06 -1.29 2.68
CA LEU A 33 3.48 0.05 2.73
C LEU A 33 1.95 0.01 2.70
N LEU A 34 1.38 -0.82 1.81
CA LEU A 34 -0.06 -1.02 1.68
C LEU A 34 -0.68 -1.63 2.94
N MET A 35 -0.04 -2.63 3.55
CA MET A 35 -0.51 -3.21 4.81
C MET A 35 -0.44 -2.20 5.96
N ARG A 36 0.66 -1.44 6.09
CA ARG A 36 0.77 -0.37 7.10
C ARG A 36 -0.31 0.69 6.93
N GLU A 37 -0.60 1.06 5.68
CA GLU A 37 -1.68 2.01 5.37
C GLU A 37 -3.06 1.43 5.69
N TYR A 38 -3.32 0.16 5.40
CA TYR A 38 -4.54 -0.52 5.85
C TYR A 38 -4.67 -0.47 7.38
N LEU A 39 -3.62 -0.85 8.13
CA LEU A 39 -3.62 -0.86 9.59
C LEU A 39 -3.93 0.52 10.17
N ARG A 40 -3.32 1.57 9.60
CA ARG A 40 -3.59 2.98 9.94
C ARG A 40 -5.05 3.37 9.68
N ARG A 41 -5.57 3.08 8.47
CA ARG A 41 -6.95 3.41 8.11
C ARG A 41 -7.95 2.63 8.96
N ALA A 42 -7.74 1.33 9.17
CA ALA A 42 -8.56 0.51 10.05
C ALA A 42 -8.55 1.04 11.49
N ALA A 43 -7.44 1.60 11.99
CA ALA A 43 -7.37 2.21 13.31
C ALA A 43 -8.21 3.50 13.41
N LEU A 44 -8.24 4.31 12.34
CA LEU A 44 -9.12 5.49 12.26
C LEU A 44 -10.60 5.09 12.33
N TRP A 45 -10.99 4.08 11.56
CA TRP A 45 -12.35 3.54 11.57
C TRP A 45 -12.70 2.92 12.92
N ALA A 46 -11.78 2.16 13.51
CA ALA A 46 -11.99 1.56 14.82
C ALA A 46 -12.27 2.61 15.89
N ARG A 47 -11.51 3.72 15.90
CA ARG A 47 -11.72 4.82 16.86
C ARG A 47 -13.00 5.62 16.59
N ALA A 48 -13.35 5.82 15.32
CA ALA A 48 -14.57 6.55 14.97
C ALA A 48 -15.85 5.82 15.41
N TYR A 49 -15.82 4.48 15.47
CA TYR A 49 -16.97 3.64 15.79
C TYR A 49 -16.85 2.88 17.14
N GLY A 50 -15.84 3.16 17.95
CA GLY A 50 -15.63 2.48 19.24
C GLY A 50 -15.34 0.97 19.11
N ALA A 51 -14.70 0.57 18.02
CA ALA A 51 -14.39 -0.82 17.65
C ALA A 51 -12.91 -1.18 17.85
N GLU A 52 -12.19 -0.48 18.72
CA GLU A 52 -10.74 -0.66 18.94
C GLU A 52 -10.38 -2.08 19.41
N ARG A 53 -11.31 -2.79 20.05
CA ARG A 53 -11.12 -4.19 20.47
C ARG A 53 -11.16 -5.19 19.31
N SER A 54 -11.72 -4.80 18.17
CA SER A 54 -11.85 -5.63 16.96
C SER A 54 -10.75 -5.33 15.93
N TRP A 55 -10.01 -4.24 16.13
CA TRP A 55 -8.82 -3.94 15.34
C TRP A 55 -7.78 -5.07 15.49
N PRO A 56 -7.01 -5.45 14.45
CA PRO A 56 -6.87 -4.79 13.13
C PRO A 56 -7.73 -5.35 11.98
N PHE A 57 -8.24 -6.57 12.11
CA PHE A 57 -8.86 -7.30 11.00
C PHE A 57 -10.33 -7.59 11.31
N PHE A 58 -11.18 -6.63 10.98
CA PHE A 58 -12.63 -6.70 11.23
C PHE A 58 -13.43 -6.22 10.02
N ASP A 59 -14.72 -6.57 9.99
CA ASP A 59 -15.66 -6.05 9.01
C ASP A 59 -16.10 -4.64 9.44
N ILE A 60 -15.45 -3.61 8.90
CA ILE A 60 -15.75 -2.21 9.22
C ILE A 60 -17.18 -1.87 8.78
N ALA A 61 -17.67 -2.44 7.67
CA ALA A 61 -19.01 -2.17 7.19
C ALA A 61 -20.08 -2.62 8.20
N GLU A 62 -19.83 -3.69 8.96
CA GLU A 62 -20.71 -4.13 10.05
C GLU A 62 -20.89 -3.08 11.15
N TYR A 63 -19.82 -2.33 11.46
CA TYR A 63 -19.86 -1.28 12.48
C TYR A 63 -20.48 0.02 11.97
N VAL A 64 -20.37 0.29 10.67
CA VAL A 64 -20.99 1.47 10.06
C VAL A 64 -22.49 1.29 9.92
N ASP A 65 -22.93 0.16 9.35
CA ASP A 65 -24.34 -0.18 9.22
C ASP A 65 -24.51 -1.70 9.25
N ALA A 66 -24.90 -2.24 10.39
CA ALA A 66 -25.13 -3.67 10.56
C ALA A 66 -26.28 -4.21 9.66
N ALA A 67 -27.18 -3.35 9.19
CA ALA A 67 -28.28 -3.74 8.32
C ALA A 67 -27.84 -3.94 6.86
N VAL A 68 -26.67 -3.42 6.44
CA VAL A 68 -26.19 -3.58 5.06
C VAL A 68 -25.94 -5.06 4.77
N GLN A 69 -26.52 -5.55 3.67
CA GLN A 69 -26.41 -6.95 3.24
C GLN A 69 -25.75 -7.04 1.86
N THR A 70 -24.82 -7.99 1.74
CA THR A 70 -24.28 -8.36 0.42
C THR A 70 -25.33 -9.12 -0.38
N PRO A 71 -25.53 -8.81 -1.68
CA PRO A 71 -26.44 -9.56 -2.53
C PRO A 71 -26.18 -11.08 -2.46
N PRO A 72 -27.21 -11.94 -2.33
CA PRO A 72 -27.04 -13.38 -2.08
C PRO A 72 -26.16 -14.10 -3.11
N GLU A 73 -26.23 -13.71 -4.38
CA GLU A 73 -25.41 -14.25 -5.45
C GLU A 73 -23.93 -13.89 -5.26
N VAL A 74 -23.63 -12.63 -4.88
CA VAL A 74 -22.28 -12.18 -4.59
C VAL A 74 -21.74 -12.87 -3.34
N ALA A 75 -22.58 -13.03 -2.31
CA ALA A 75 -22.20 -13.70 -1.07
C ALA A 75 -21.85 -15.19 -1.27
N THR A 76 -22.62 -15.89 -2.10
CA THR A 76 -22.36 -17.29 -2.47
C THR A 76 -21.04 -17.44 -3.21
N THR A 77 -20.83 -16.67 -4.28
CA THR A 77 -19.57 -16.73 -5.05
C THR A 77 -18.37 -16.29 -4.22
N LEU A 78 -18.52 -15.29 -3.35
CA LEU A 78 -17.47 -14.91 -2.43
C LEU A 78 -17.10 -16.04 -1.47
N ALA A 79 -18.08 -16.80 -0.96
CA ALA A 79 -17.80 -17.94 -0.09
C ALA A 79 -17.00 -19.04 -0.81
N GLU A 80 -17.24 -19.25 -2.10
CA GLU A 80 -16.47 -20.16 -2.95
C GLU A 80 -15.03 -19.68 -3.13
N VAL A 81 -14.83 -18.39 -3.47
CA VAL A 81 -13.49 -17.78 -3.63
C VAL A 81 -12.68 -17.88 -2.35
N LEU A 82 -13.31 -17.64 -1.19
CA LEU A 82 -12.63 -17.67 0.11
C LEU A 82 -12.46 -19.07 0.69
N SER A 83 -12.98 -20.10 0.04
CA SER A 83 -12.89 -21.48 0.51
C SER A 83 -11.44 -21.94 0.49
N GLY A 84 -10.92 -22.36 1.64
CA GLY A 84 -9.54 -22.83 1.77
C GLY A 84 -8.49 -21.72 1.97
N LEU A 85 -8.84 -20.44 1.80
CA LEU A 85 -7.92 -19.34 2.07
C LEU A 85 -7.76 -19.13 3.58
N GLY A 86 -6.52 -19.08 4.06
CA GLY A 86 -6.17 -18.65 5.42
C GLY A 86 -5.35 -17.37 5.38
N PRO A 87 -5.21 -16.66 6.51
CA PRO A 87 -5.83 -16.88 7.82
C PRO A 87 -7.32 -16.46 7.87
N ALA A 88 -7.99 -16.70 9.00
CA ALA A 88 -9.40 -16.30 9.17
C ALA A 88 -9.62 -14.79 9.00
N SER A 89 -8.68 -13.97 9.46
CA SER A 89 -8.68 -12.52 9.28
C SER A 89 -8.66 -12.08 7.82
N LEU A 90 -7.97 -12.81 6.94
CA LEU A 90 -7.97 -12.56 5.50
C LEU A 90 -9.39 -12.73 4.95
N ARG A 91 -10.08 -13.81 5.32
CA ARG A 91 -11.48 -14.02 4.93
C ARG A 91 -12.40 -12.93 5.48
N THR A 92 -12.20 -12.51 6.74
CA THR A 92 -12.97 -11.42 7.37
C THR A 92 -12.83 -10.13 6.58
N THR A 93 -11.60 -9.73 6.26
CA THR A 93 -11.33 -8.47 5.54
C THR A 93 -11.79 -8.53 4.09
N CYS A 94 -11.70 -9.67 3.40
CA CYS A 94 -12.27 -9.83 2.06
C CYS A 94 -13.80 -9.68 2.06
N ARG A 95 -14.49 -10.26 3.06
CA ARG A 95 -15.93 -10.06 3.26
C ARG A 95 -16.27 -8.61 3.55
N GLY A 96 -15.49 -7.98 4.44
CA GLY A 96 -15.60 -6.57 4.76
C GLY A 96 -15.45 -5.68 3.53
N ALA A 97 -14.47 -5.92 2.66
CA ALA A 97 -14.27 -5.15 1.44
C ALA A 97 -15.45 -5.26 0.45
N VAL A 98 -16.02 -6.45 0.27
CA VAL A 98 -17.20 -6.64 -0.59
C VAL A 98 -18.44 -5.95 0.01
N ARG A 99 -18.64 -6.09 1.33
CA ARG A 99 -19.74 -5.45 2.05
C ARG A 99 -19.61 -3.93 2.06
N TRP A 100 -18.38 -3.43 2.19
CA TRP A 100 -18.03 -2.03 2.10
C TRP A 100 -18.41 -1.42 0.75
N ALA A 101 -18.20 -2.14 -0.35
CA ALA A 101 -18.62 -1.66 -1.67
C ALA A 101 -20.15 -1.53 -1.79
N VAL A 102 -20.93 -2.39 -1.12
CA VAL A 102 -22.39 -2.21 -1.02
C VAL A 102 -22.72 -0.95 -0.20
N LEU A 103 -22.05 -0.79 0.94
CA LEU A 103 -22.26 0.35 1.82
C LEU A 103 -21.93 1.69 1.13
N ARG A 104 -20.87 1.74 0.31
CA ARG A 104 -20.49 2.91 -0.50
C ARG A 104 -21.52 3.31 -1.53
N ASP A 105 -22.29 2.35 -2.05
CA ASP A 105 -23.39 2.61 -2.99
C ASP A 105 -24.67 3.06 -2.26
N ALA A 106 -24.81 2.70 -0.98
CA ALA A 106 -25.89 3.18 -0.14
C ALA A 106 -25.76 4.70 0.10
N GLN A 107 -26.88 5.42 -0.05
CA GLN A 107 -26.95 6.87 0.22
C GLN A 107 -26.97 7.15 1.74
N ILE A 108 -25.93 6.74 2.46
CA ILE A 108 -25.75 7.02 3.88
C ILE A 108 -24.96 8.31 4.12
N GLU A 109 -25.19 8.96 5.26
CA GLU A 109 -24.35 10.05 5.73
C GLU A 109 -23.04 9.48 6.29
N TRP A 110 -21.91 9.92 5.72
CA TRP A 110 -20.59 9.46 6.11
C TRP A 110 -20.02 10.34 7.23
N PRO A 111 -19.44 9.76 8.30
CA PRO A 111 -18.78 10.55 9.32
C PRO A 111 -17.47 11.11 8.79
N GLY A 112 -17.46 12.41 8.51
CA GLY A 112 -16.25 13.18 8.21
C GLY A 112 -15.42 12.67 7.02
N ASP A 113 -14.15 13.06 6.99
CA ASP A 113 -13.19 12.76 5.91
C ASP A 113 -12.39 11.47 6.18
N LEU A 114 -13.08 10.40 6.61
CA LEU A 114 -12.41 9.12 6.84
C LEU A 114 -12.05 8.45 5.49
N PRO A 115 -10.80 7.96 5.32
CA PRO A 115 -10.36 7.37 4.06
C PRO A 115 -10.97 5.99 3.82
N ASP A 116 -11.03 5.55 2.56
CA ASP A 116 -11.42 4.17 2.23
C ASP A 116 -10.50 3.17 2.96
N PRO A 117 -11.03 2.28 3.81
CA PRO A 117 -10.20 1.39 4.59
C PRO A 117 -9.61 0.23 3.81
N TYR A 118 -10.30 -0.27 2.77
CA TYR A 118 -10.00 -1.56 2.16
C TYR A 118 -9.15 -1.46 0.90
N GLU A 119 -9.13 -0.32 0.21
CA GLU A 119 -8.37 -0.18 -1.04
C GLU A 119 -6.87 -0.52 -0.90
N PRO A 120 -6.13 -0.07 0.15
CA PRO A 120 -4.74 -0.48 0.33
C PRO A 120 -4.60 -2.00 0.46
N LEU A 121 -5.55 -2.65 1.16
CA LEU A 121 -5.50 -4.09 1.40
C LEU A 121 -5.83 -4.90 0.15
N LEU A 122 -6.79 -4.45 -0.67
CA LEU A 122 -7.09 -5.06 -1.97
C LEU A 122 -5.90 -4.98 -2.92
N LEU A 123 -5.26 -3.81 -3.02
CA LEU A 123 -4.04 -3.64 -3.82
C LEU A 123 -2.89 -4.52 -3.31
N MET A 124 -2.77 -4.70 -1.99
CA MET A 124 -1.78 -5.61 -1.43
C MET A 124 -2.04 -7.05 -1.90
N TYR A 125 -3.29 -7.51 -1.83
CA TYR A 125 -3.66 -8.85 -2.29
C TYR A 125 -3.41 -9.06 -3.79
N GLU A 126 -3.66 -8.06 -4.62
CA GLU A 126 -3.40 -8.11 -6.08
C GLU A 126 -1.91 -8.27 -6.41
N ARG A 127 -1.04 -7.90 -5.46
CA ARG A 127 0.42 -7.96 -5.56
C ARG A 127 0.98 -9.21 -4.89
N GLY A 128 0.42 -10.39 -5.17
CA GLY A 128 0.96 -11.67 -4.68
C GLY A 128 0.22 -12.29 -3.50
N GLY A 129 -1.08 -12.03 -3.37
CA GLY A 129 -1.95 -12.78 -2.47
C GLY A 129 -1.90 -12.32 -1.00
N GLY A 130 -2.17 -13.26 -0.11
CA GLY A 130 -2.53 -13.02 1.29
C GLY A 130 -1.36 -12.67 2.22
N TYR A 131 -1.55 -12.96 3.50
CA TYR A 131 -0.55 -12.78 4.55
C TYR A 131 -0.73 -13.89 5.59
N PHE A 132 0.30 -14.13 6.41
CA PHE A 132 0.19 -15.01 7.58
C PHE A 132 0.28 -14.19 8.88
N LEU A 133 -0.33 -14.71 9.95
CA LEU A 133 -0.31 -14.08 11.27
C LEU A 133 0.35 -15.00 12.27
N GLU A 134 1.49 -14.56 12.79
CA GLU A 134 2.18 -15.17 13.93
C GLU A 134 2.56 -14.06 14.93
N GLU A 135 3.82 -13.97 15.34
CA GLU A 135 4.33 -12.82 16.11
C GLU A 135 4.34 -11.54 15.25
N TYR A 136 4.55 -11.69 13.95
CA TYR A 136 4.56 -10.63 12.94
C TYR A 136 3.46 -10.90 11.90
N ILE A 137 3.14 -9.86 11.13
CA ILE A 137 2.39 -10.04 9.89
C ILE A 137 3.42 -10.39 8.80
N ASP A 138 3.38 -11.61 8.32
CA ASP A 138 4.25 -12.08 7.25
C ASP A 138 3.55 -11.86 5.89
N LEU A 139 4.21 -11.12 5.01
CA LEU A 139 3.71 -10.75 3.68
C LEU A 139 4.41 -11.53 2.55
N SER A 140 5.11 -12.63 2.86
CA SER A 140 5.88 -13.46 1.92
C SER A 140 7.01 -12.67 1.26
N GLY A 141 8.03 -12.32 2.06
CA GLY A 141 9.22 -11.56 1.62
C GLY A 141 9.57 -10.42 2.57
N VAL A 142 8.60 -9.96 3.37
CA VAL A 142 8.79 -8.96 4.41
C VAL A 142 7.87 -9.23 5.59
N MET A 143 8.42 -9.08 6.80
CA MET A 143 7.66 -9.16 8.05
C MET A 143 7.47 -7.77 8.63
N ILE A 144 6.25 -7.43 9.01
CA ILE A 144 5.96 -6.16 9.67
C ILE A 144 5.37 -6.36 11.06
N ARG A 145 5.69 -5.42 11.96
CA ARG A 145 5.08 -5.38 13.30
C ARG A 145 3.66 -4.86 13.19
N LEU A 146 2.72 -5.54 13.86
CA LEU A 146 1.34 -5.10 13.96
C LEU A 146 1.21 -3.77 14.73
N GLY A 147 1.92 -3.64 15.86
CA GLY A 147 1.80 -2.48 16.76
C GLY A 147 0.48 -2.47 17.53
N ASN A 148 0.02 -1.29 17.93
CA ASN A 148 -1.26 -1.08 18.59
C ASN A 148 -2.08 0.02 17.88
N VAL A 149 -3.31 0.24 18.33
CA VAL A 149 -4.21 1.24 17.75
C VAL A 149 -3.57 2.64 17.77
N GLU A 150 -3.04 3.10 18.91
CA GLU A 150 -2.44 4.44 19.04
C GLU A 150 -1.19 4.65 18.16
N SER A 151 -0.33 3.64 18.07
CA SER A 151 0.85 3.72 17.20
C SER A 151 0.45 3.82 15.73
N ASN A 152 -0.58 3.07 15.31
CA ASN A 152 -1.06 3.12 13.94
C ASN A 152 -1.79 4.43 13.66
N LEU A 153 -2.55 4.97 14.60
CA LEU A 153 -3.20 6.29 14.46
C LEU A 153 -2.21 7.44 14.29
N SER A 154 -1.03 7.31 14.89
CA SER A 154 0.05 8.31 14.82
C SER A 154 0.99 8.09 13.63
N ALA A 155 0.79 7.04 12.84
CA ALA A 155 1.65 6.72 11.71
C ALA A 155 1.47 7.74 10.56
N THR A 156 2.58 8.09 9.92
CA THR A 156 2.57 8.94 8.72
C THR A 156 1.75 8.24 7.61
N PRO A 157 0.75 8.91 7.02
CA PRO A 157 -0.05 8.34 5.94
C PRO A 157 0.79 8.00 4.70
N PHE A 158 0.47 6.87 4.07
CA PHE A 158 0.94 6.57 2.72
C PHE A 158 -0.07 7.12 1.71
N LEU A 159 0.31 8.20 1.02
CA LEU A 159 -0.62 9.07 0.29
C LEU A 159 -0.96 8.61 -1.13
N THR A 160 -0.22 7.65 -1.68
CA THR A 160 -0.35 7.19 -3.06
C THR A 160 -0.73 5.74 -3.12
N LEU A 161 -1.71 5.41 -3.96
CA LEU A 161 -2.11 4.04 -4.30
C LEU A 161 -1.95 3.78 -5.79
N ALA A 162 -1.25 4.66 -6.51
CA ALA A 162 -1.09 4.58 -7.96
C ALA A 162 -0.17 3.39 -8.33
N PRO A 163 -0.60 2.49 -9.24
CA PRO A 163 0.19 1.31 -9.63
C PRO A 163 1.62 1.66 -10.04
N THR A 164 1.82 2.68 -10.87
CA THR A 164 3.15 3.11 -11.32
C THR A 164 4.07 3.56 -10.19
N THR A 165 3.51 4.08 -9.10
CA THR A 165 4.30 4.47 -7.92
C THR A 165 4.64 3.26 -7.09
N LEU A 166 3.68 2.35 -6.86
CA LEU A 166 3.91 1.10 -6.15
C LEU A 166 4.99 0.26 -6.86
N ASP A 167 4.88 0.12 -8.18
CA ASP A 167 5.85 -0.61 -9.00
C ASP A 167 7.25 0.01 -8.95
N ALA A 168 7.34 1.34 -8.81
CA ALA A 168 8.62 2.02 -8.66
C ALA A 168 9.22 1.87 -7.25
N LEU A 169 8.45 1.49 -6.23
CA LEU A 169 8.97 1.26 -4.88
C LEU A 169 9.55 -0.14 -4.70
N ASP A 170 9.17 -1.06 -5.57
CA ASP A 170 9.66 -2.43 -5.52
C ASP A 170 11.02 -2.58 -6.22
N ALA A 171 11.87 -3.38 -5.60
CA ALA A 171 13.10 -3.95 -6.16
C ALA A 171 13.69 -4.95 -5.16
N GLU A 172 14.59 -5.80 -5.65
CA GLU A 172 15.37 -6.72 -4.83
C GLU A 172 16.37 -5.97 -3.94
N GLY A 173 16.60 -6.54 -2.76
CA GLY A 173 17.57 -6.04 -1.78
C GLY A 173 17.03 -4.96 -0.84
N GLU A 174 17.87 -4.59 0.13
CA GLU A 174 17.58 -3.49 1.05
C GLU A 174 17.70 -2.15 0.32
N ILE A 175 16.69 -1.29 0.41
CA ILE A 175 16.64 -0.02 -0.31
C ILE A 175 16.78 1.16 0.66
N THR A 176 17.71 2.07 0.36
CA THR A 176 17.79 3.39 1.00
C THR A 176 17.52 4.48 -0.03
N TYR A 177 16.62 5.41 0.29
CA TYR A 177 16.24 6.52 -0.60
C TYR A 177 16.91 7.83 -0.19
N PHE A 178 17.28 8.65 -1.17
CA PHE A 178 17.87 9.95 -0.95
C PHE A 178 17.22 11.01 -1.84
N ALA A 179 16.93 12.17 -1.26
CA ALA A 179 16.53 13.37 -1.99
C ALA A 179 17.76 14.19 -2.36
N LYS A 180 17.92 14.53 -3.64
CA LYS A 180 18.94 15.48 -4.10
C LYS A 180 18.46 16.90 -3.84
N ILE A 181 19.23 17.65 -3.05
CA ILE A 181 18.88 18.99 -2.59
C ILE A 181 19.95 20.03 -2.95
N ASP A 182 19.50 21.26 -3.14
CA ASP A 182 20.33 22.46 -3.30
C ASP A 182 19.53 23.70 -2.85
N GLU A 183 20.11 24.90 -2.94
CA GLU A 183 19.46 26.15 -2.52
C GLU A 183 18.09 26.39 -3.18
N GLY A 184 17.88 25.89 -4.39
CA GLY A 184 16.60 26.00 -5.12
C GLY A 184 15.67 24.79 -4.95
N HIS A 185 16.16 23.70 -4.37
CA HIS A 185 15.44 22.42 -4.28
C HIS A 185 15.56 21.83 -2.87
N PRO A 186 14.77 22.31 -1.89
CA PRO A 186 14.76 21.76 -0.53
C PRO A 186 14.18 20.33 -0.48
N ARG A 187 14.36 19.63 0.65
CA ARG A 187 13.89 18.24 0.86
C ARG A 187 12.41 18.00 0.50
N ASN A 188 11.53 18.97 0.76
CA ASN A 188 10.10 18.87 0.47
C ASN A 188 9.74 19.14 -1.00
N SER A 189 10.71 19.58 -1.81
CA SER A 189 10.60 19.75 -3.26
C SER A 189 11.98 19.51 -3.90
N PRO A 190 12.50 18.27 -3.81
CA PRO A 190 13.88 17.99 -4.18
C PRO A 190 14.03 18.00 -5.70
N ARG A 191 15.28 18.13 -6.16
CA ARG A 191 15.59 18.18 -7.60
C ARG A 191 15.36 16.84 -8.29
N GLY A 192 15.49 15.77 -7.53
CA GLY A 192 15.37 14.38 -7.96
C GLY A 192 15.58 13.47 -6.76
N ILE A 193 15.29 12.19 -6.93
CA ILE A 193 15.61 11.17 -5.93
C ILE A 193 16.54 10.12 -6.53
N VAL A 194 17.38 9.57 -5.67
CA VAL A 194 18.21 8.39 -5.95
C VAL A 194 17.91 7.32 -4.90
N ARG A 195 18.13 6.07 -5.23
CA ARG A 195 18.10 4.97 -4.27
C ARG A 195 19.39 4.17 -4.35
N ARG A 196 19.81 3.63 -3.22
CA ARG A 196 20.86 2.62 -3.11
C ARG A 196 20.20 1.31 -2.74
N ARG A 197 20.46 0.25 -3.51
CA ARG A 197 20.03 -1.12 -3.19
C ARG A 197 21.23 -1.96 -2.79
N LEU A 198 21.07 -2.75 -1.74
CA LEU A 198 22.03 -3.76 -1.30
C LEU A 198 21.42 -5.14 -1.50
N ASP A 199 21.99 -5.90 -2.43
CA ASP A 199 21.50 -7.21 -2.84
C ASP A 199 22.69 -8.16 -3.08
N ASP A 200 22.72 -9.31 -2.41
CA ASP A 200 23.83 -10.29 -2.46
C ASP A 200 25.25 -9.66 -2.42
N ASP A 201 25.51 -8.80 -1.43
CA ASP A 201 26.76 -8.03 -1.25
C ASP A 201 27.12 -7.08 -2.41
N ARG A 202 26.19 -6.83 -3.33
CA ARG A 202 26.33 -5.85 -4.42
C ARG A 202 25.54 -4.60 -4.11
N THR A 203 26.14 -3.46 -4.45
CA THR A 203 25.51 -2.14 -4.32
C THR A 203 25.09 -1.64 -5.69
N TYR A 204 23.82 -1.24 -5.80
CA TYR A 204 23.25 -0.64 -7.00
C TYR A 204 22.74 0.76 -6.67
N ASP A 205 23.36 1.78 -7.28
CA ASP A 205 22.89 3.15 -7.17
C ASP A 205 22.04 3.47 -8.40
N GLU A 206 20.82 3.96 -8.18
CA GLU A 206 19.84 4.24 -9.23
C GLU A 206 19.21 5.62 -9.04
N ALA A 207 18.97 6.34 -10.14
CA ALA A 207 18.26 7.62 -10.14
C ALA A 207 16.87 7.45 -10.76
N PHE A 208 15.84 8.06 -10.16
CA PHE A 208 14.50 8.10 -10.76
C PHE A 208 14.44 9.21 -11.80
N THR A 209 14.23 8.85 -13.07
CA THR A 209 14.36 9.81 -14.18
C THR A 209 13.00 10.24 -14.74
N SER A 210 13.01 11.21 -15.66
CA SER A 210 11.80 11.71 -16.34
C SER A 210 11.11 10.68 -17.24
N ASN A 211 11.70 9.50 -17.47
CA ASN A 211 11.00 8.41 -18.16
C ASN A 211 10.18 7.52 -17.21
N LEU A 212 10.06 7.91 -15.93
CA LEU A 212 9.34 7.19 -14.88
C LEU A 212 9.94 5.83 -14.56
N ARG A 213 11.28 5.72 -14.62
CA ARG A 213 12.03 4.50 -14.30
C ARG A 213 13.27 4.83 -13.48
N TRP A 214 13.72 3.82 -12.73
CA TRP A 214 15.02 3.80 -12.10
C TRP A 214 16.10 3.44 -13.12
N GLU A 215 17.14 4.25 -13.21
CA GLU A 215 18.29 4.00 -14.09
C GLU A 215 19.60 3.98 -13.29
N PRO A 216 20.57 3.13 -13.64
CA PRO A 216 21.87 3.12 -12.99
C PRO A 216 22.51 4.51 -12.96
N THR A 217 23.07 4.88 -11.82
CA THR A 217 23.75 6.16 -11.65
C THR A 217 25.03 5.99 -10.85
N GLU A 218 26.02 6.85 -11.10
CA GLU A 218 27.24 6.92 -10.28
C GLU A 218 27.16 8.03 -9.22
N TYR A 219 26.01 8.71 -9.09
CA TYR A 219 25.88 9.90 -8.26
C TYR A 219 26.35 9.70 -6.81
N LEU A 220 25.84 8.69 -6.10
CA LEU A 220 26.19 8.46 -4.70
C LEU A 220 27.67 8.05 -4.57
N ARG A 221 28.15 7.15 -5.44
CA ARG A 221 29.58 6.78 -5.52
C ARG A 221 30.50 7.99 -5.71
N LEU A 222 30.13 8.92 -6.60
CA LEU A 222 30.93 10.12 -6.86
C LEU A 222 30.87 11.11 -5.69
N TYR A 223 29.71 11.23 -5.05
CA TYR A 223 29.55 12.02 -3.84
C TYR A 223 30.44 11.48 -2.69
N ASP A 224 30.48 10.15 -2.50
CA ASP A 224 31.36 9.49 -1.53
C ASP A 224 32.87 9.76 -1.81
N LEU A 225 33.21 10.08 -3.07
CA LEU A 225 34.57 10.47 -3.50
C LEU A 225 34.83 11.98 -3.43
N GLY A 226 33.88 12.78 -2.94
CA GLY A 226 34.01 14.22 -2.75
C GLY A 226 33.52 15.09 -3.91
N HIS A 227 32.83 14.52 -4.91
CA HIS A 227 32.18 15.28 -5.98
C HIS A 227 30.80 15.78 -5.53
N ASN A 228 30.79 16.81 -4.67
CA ASN A 228 29.61 17.24 -3.92
C ASN A 228 28.92 18.47 -4.53
N ASP A 229 28.83 18.55 -5.87
CA ASP A 229 28.19 19.67 -6.57
C ASP A 229 26.67 19.78 -6.29
N THR A 230 26.05 18.71 -5.80
CA THR A 230 24.65 18.67 -5.36
C THR A 230 24.57 17.80 -4.13
N ASP A 231 23.98 18.33 -3.07
CA ASP A 231 23.87 17.65 -1.79
C ASP A 231 22.73 16.63 -1.79
N HIS A 232 22.71 15.71 -0.82
CA HIS A 232 21.57 14.83 -0.63
C HIS A 232 21.28 14.55 0.83
N VAL A 233 20.04 14.14 1.10
CA VAL A 233 19.60 13.70 2.43
C VAL A 233 18.83 12.41 2.29
N GLU A 234 19.02 11.49 3.24
CA GLU A 234 18.20 10.29 3.34
C GLU A 234 16.74 10.65 3.61
N ILE A 235 15.82 9.97 2.92
CA ILE A 235 14.38 10.17 3.04
C ILE A 235 13.67 8.83 3.27
N PRO A 236 12.56 8.81 4.03
CA PRO A 236 11.75 7.61 4.16
C PRO A 236 11.07 7.25 2.83
N GLU A 237 10.70 5.98 2.69
CA GLU A 237 9.99 5.44 1.53
C GLU A 237 8.71 6.22 1.19
N THR A 238 8.01 6.73 2.21
CA THR A 238 6.79 7.54 2.05
C THR A 238 7.07 8.88 1.36
N GLU A 239 8.22 9.51 1.61
CA GLU A 239 8.63 10.73 0.92
C GLU A 239 9.09 10.43 -0.52
N ALA A 240 9.80 9.32 -0.73
CA ALA A 240 10.17 8.87 -2.07
C ALA A 240 8.92 8.60 -2.93
N ALA A 241 7.92 7.92 -2.36
CA ALA A 241 6.64 7.65 -3.01
C ALA A 241 5.88 8.94 -3.39
N ALA A 242 5.83 9.92 -2.48
CA ALA A 242 5.21 11.22 -2.75
C ALA A 242 5.91 11.96 -3.90
N PHE A 243 7.24 11.89 -3.96
CA PHE A 243 8.00 12.46 -5.08
C PHE A 243 7.69 11.76 -6.41
N ILE A 244 7.73 10.42 -6.43
CA ILE A 244 7.45 9.60 -7.63
C ILE A 244 6.04 9.89 -8.16
N GLU A 245 5.05 9.95 -7.29
CA GLU A 245 3.67 10.23 -7.70
C GLU A 245 3.54 11.65 -8.27
N SER A 246 4.17 12.64 -7.62
CA SER A 246 4.17 14.03 -8.08
C SER A 246 4.78 14.17 -9.48
N VAL A 247 5.94 13.55 -9.71
CA VAL A 247 6.61 13.54 -11.02
C VAL A 247 5.77 12.79 -12.06
N THR A 248 5.19 11.65 -11.69
CA THR A 248 4.30 10.88 -12.56
C THR A 248 3.11 11.72 -13.02
N LYS A 249 2.38 12.34 -12.08
CA LYS A 249 1.22 13.20 -12.39
C LYS A 249 1.61 14.37 -13.30
N LYS A 250 2.77 14.99 -13.06
CA LYS A 250 3.27 16.10 -13.88
C LYS A 250 3.58 15.69 -15.32
N LEU A 251 4.05 14.46 -15.54
CA LEU A 251 4.45 13.97 -16.86
C LEU A 251 3.33 13.30 -17.64
N THR A 252 2.32 12.74 -16.96
CA THR A 252 1.17 12.07 -17.59
C THR A 252 -0.10 12.91 -17.62
N GLY A 253 -0.17 14.00 -16.84
CA GLY A 253 -1.30 14.91 -16.83
C GLY A 253 -1.43 15.74 -18.12
N PRO A 254 -2.64 16.25 -18.44
CA PRO A 254 -2.82 17.18 -19.55
C PRO A 254 -2.00 18.45 -19.32
N ARG A 255 -1.27 18.87 -20.36
CA ARG A 255 -0.53 20.14 -20.38
C ARG A 255 -1.46 21.35 -20.44
#